data_AF-A0A3C2AAA6-F1
#
_entry.id   AF-A0A3C2AAA6-F1
#
_cell.length_a   1.000
_cell.length_b   1.000
_cell.length_c   1.000
_cell.angle_alpha   90.00
_cell.angle_beta   90.00
_cell.angle_gamma   90.00
#
_symmetry.space_group_name_H-M   'P 1'
#
loop_
_entity.id
_entity.type
_entity.pdbx_description
1 polymer ?
#
loop_
_entity_poly.entity_id
_entity_poly.type
_entity_poly.pdbx_seq_one_letter_code
_entity_poly.pdbx_strand_id
1 'polypeptide(L)'
;MKWAIYISFLLCLGANPVFGFVHVQESAAPVPGLNKHIELWQRRQDKNPGQERWLVEQVYLHTHQRFLATYQNGAPLSDLYASGKYDCVTGSWVLGTVYEALGFKVTVHELNFHVFLWIDGERRSYLIESTAPNEGVWIGKRAHQQLVQIRQQDSIAWAIVKQNPLTAHFLVATCIQNEYNLSALRGLYYYNQAIWAFDRREYDMAHHLLQQGMEYCRSKRMKSFMYMLTNVRWESMPEEKRMAEQFVRQYVADLKSEGLTPQ
;
A
#
# COMPACT_ATOMS: atom_id res chain seq x y z
N MET A 1 -13.41 0.34 21.37
CA MET A 1 -12.90 -0.79 20.57
C MET A 1 -12.53 -0.29 19.18
N LYS A 2 -11.24 -0.17 18.81
CA LYS A 2 -10.68 0.03 17.44
C LYS A 2 -9.19 0.45 17.53
N TRP A 3 -8.34 -0.35 18.18
CA TRP A 3 -6.89 -0.07 18.32
C TRP A 3 -5.98 -1.26 17.95
N ALA A 4 -6.52 -2.35 17.40
CA ALA A 4 -5.78 -3.59 17.17
C ALA A 4 -5.32 -3.85 15.73
N ILE A 5 -5.53 -2.92 14.78
CA ILE A 5 -5.27 -3.18 13.34
C ILE A 5 -4.00 -2.48 12.82
N TYR A 6 -3.48 -1.46 13.52
CA TYR A 6 -2.36 -0.65 13.00
C TYR A 6 -0.96 -1.03 13.52
N ILE A 7 -0.85 -2.02 14.43
CA ILE A 7 0.44 -2.54 14.93
C ILE A 7 0.45 -4.07 14.81
N SER A 8 0.24 -4.59 13.60
CA SER A 8 0.55 -6.00 13.28
C SER A 8 1.83 -6.13 12.44
N PHE A 9 2.61 -5.05 12.32
CA PHE A 9 3.83 -4.99 11.51
C PHE A 9 5.08 -5.59 12.18
N LEU A 10 4.95 -6.35 13.29
CA LEU A 10 6.14 -6.82 14.01
C LEU A 10 6.06 -8.20 14.71
N LEU A 11 4.97 -8.97 14.58
CA LEU A 11 4.89 -10.29 15.23
C LEU A 11 4.06 -11.29 14.40
N CYS A 12 4.68 -11.92 13.40
CA CYS A 12 4.24 -13.22 12.89
C CYS A 12 5.48 -14.05 12.52
N LEU A 13 6.06 -14.71 13.52
CA LEU A 13 6.97 -15.83 13.33
C LEU A 13 6.17 -17.11 13.17
N GLY A 14 6.49 -17.90 12.14
CA GLY A 14 6.29 -19.35 12.15
C GLY A 14 5.17 -19.89 11.27
N ALA A 15 5.52 -20.28 10.05
CA ALA A 15 5.29 -21.63 9.49
C ALA A 15 5.78 -21.64 8.04
N ASN A 16 6.78 -22.47 7.74
CA ASN A 16 7.25 -22.73 6.37
C ASN A 16 6.34 -23.77 5.71
N PRO A 17 5.69 -23.47 4.58
CA PRO A 17 5.46 -24.47 3.57
C PRO A 17 6.56 -24.37 2.50
N VAL A 18 7.20 -25.50 2.22
CA VAL A 18 8.06 -25.66 1.05
C VAL A 18 7.18 -25.54 -0.20
N PHE A 19 7.37 -24.49 -0.99
CA PHE A 19 6.80 -24.40 -2.33
C PHE A 19 7.90 -24.11 -3.35
N GLY A 20 7.89 -24.90 -4.43
CA GLY A 20 8.78 -24.70 -5.57
C GLY A 20 8.52 -23.35 -6.24
N PHE A 21 9.56 -22.83 -6.89
CA PHE A 21 9.52 -21.61 -7.69
C PHE A 21 8.41 -21.68 -8.74
N VAL A 22 7.24 -21.13 -8.41
CA VAL A 22 6.24 -20.77 -9.41
C VAL A 22 6.66 -19.41 -9.93
N HIS A 23 7.05 -19.34 -11.20
CA HIS A 23 7.06 -18.07 -11.93
C HIS A 23 5.62 -17.56 -11.95
N VAL A 24 5.27 -16.69 -11.00
CA VAL A 24 3.99 -15.99 -11.00
C VAL A 24 4.08 -14.89 -12.05
N GLN A 25 3.88 -15.26 -13.31
CA GLN A 25 3.29 -14.33 -14.27
C GLN A 25 1.83 -14.14 -13.87
N GLU A 26 1.59 -13.28 -12.88
CA GLU A 26 0.25 -12.73 -12.66
C GLU A 26 -0.08 -11.88 -13.88
N SER A 27 -0.68 -12.53 -14.88
CA SER A 27 -1.12 -11.88 -16.09
C SER A 27 -2.07 -10.75 -15.73
N ALA A 28 -2.01 -9.64 -16.48
CA ALA A 28 -2.85 -8.46 -16.34
C ALA A 28 -4.34 -8.71 -16.72
N ALA A 29 -4.84 -9.93 -16.47
CA ALA A 29 -6.24 -10.25 -16.67
C ALA A 29 -7.09 -9.36 -15.76
N PRO A 30 -8.15 -8.73 -16.29
CA PRO A 30 -9.06 -7.94 -15.45
C PRO A 30 -9.73 -8.83 -14.40
N VAL A 31 -10.01 -8.28 -13.22
CA VAL A 31 -10.77 -8.97 -12.16
C VAL A 31 -12.02 -9.59 -12.78
N PRO A 32 -12.29 -10.90 -12.58
CA PRO A 32 -13.44 -11.56 -13.17
C PRO A 32 -14.74 -10.80 -12.92
N GLY A 33 -15.44 -10.44 -14.01
CA GLY A 33 -16.72 -9.72 -13.95
C GLY A 33 -16.63 -8.21 -13.70
N LEU A 34 -15.43 -7.61 -13.63
CA LEU A 34 -15.25 -6.17 -13.45
C LEU A 34 -15.77 -5.38 -14.66
N ASN A 35 -15.48 -5.82 -15.89
CA ASN A 35 -15.99 -5.13 -17.10
C ASN A 35 -17.52 -5.09 -17.12
N LYS A 36 -18.19 -6.19 -16.79
CA LYS A 36 -19.66 -6.24 -16.69
C LYS A 36 -20.20 -5.30 -15.60
N HIS A 37 -19.45 -5.13 -14.51
CA HIS A 37 -19.78 -4.18 -13.44
C HIS A 37 -19.58 -2.73 -13.87
N ILE A 38 -18.50 -2.43 -14.60
CA ILE A 38 -18.26 -1.11 -15.21
C ILE A 38 -19.40 -0.76 -16.16
N GLU A 39 -19.76 -1.65 -17.09
CA GLU A 39 -20.86 -1.44 -18.02
C GLU A 39 -22.20 -1.22 -17.31
N LEU A 40 -22.43 -1.90 -16.18
CA LEU A 40 -23.62 -1.68 -15.35
C LEU A 40 -23.67 -0.25 -14.83
N TRP A 41 -22.54 0.27 -14.33
CA TRP A 41 -22.48 1.62 -13.77
C TRP A 41 -22.50 2.70 -14.84
N GLN A 42 -21.88 2.49 -15.99
CA GLN A 42 -21.99 3.38 -17.14
C GLN A 42 -23.47 3.55 -17.55
N ARG A 43 -24.21 2.44 -17.71
CA ARG A 43 -25.66 2.49 -17.99
C ARG A 43 -26.48 3.19 -16.90
N ARG A 44 -26.05 3.12 -15.63
CA ARG A 44 -26.73 3.81 -14.50
C ARG A 44 -26.40 5.29 -14.46
N GLN A 45 -25.18 5.68 -14.79
CA GLN A 45 -24.74 7.07 -14.94
C GLN A 45 -25.54 7.76 -16.04
N ASP A 46 -25.66 7.13 -17.22
CA ASP A 46 -26.42 7.67 -18.36
C ASP A 46 -27.91 7.91 -18.02
N LYS A 47 -28.50 7.03 -17.20
CA LYS A 47 -29.90 7.12 -16.77
C LYS A 47 -30.15 8.13 -15.66
N ASN A 48 -29.11 8.54 -14.93
CA ASN A 48 -29.22 9.41 -13.76
C ASN A 48 -28.25 10.61 -13.88
N PRO A 49 -28.34 11.41 -14.96
CA PRO A 49 -27.45 12.55 -15.15
C PRO A 49 -27.57 13.54 -13.99
N GLY A 50 -26.43 14.12 -13.58
CA GLY A 50 -26.37 15.08 -12.48
C GLY A 50 -26.45 14.49 -11.07
N GLN A 51 -26.62 13.16 -10.93
CA GLN A 51 -26.61 12.47 -9.63
C GLN A 51 -25.21 11.94 -9.24
N GLU A 52 -24.17 12.76 -9.44
CA GLU A 52 -22.76 12.38 -9.23
C GLU A 52 -22.50 11.81 -7.84
N ARG A 53 -22.99 12.48 -6.78
CA ARG A 53 -22.80 12.03 -5.40
C ARG A 53 -23.37 10.63 -5.19
N TRP A 54 -24.60 10.41 -5.63
CA TRP A 54 -25.25 9.11 -5.52
C TRP A 54 -24.47 8.06 -6.31
N LEU A 55 -24.03 8.39 -7.52
CA LEU A 55 -23.24 7.48 -8.35
C LEU A 55 -21.96 7.04 -7.61
N VAL A 56 -21.21 7.99 -7.05
CA VAL A 56 -19.97 7.68 -6.30
C VAL A 56 -20.26 6.79 -5.09
N GLU A 57 -21.23 7.17 -4.24
CA GLU A 57 -21.59 6.40 -3.05
C GLU A 57 -22.06 4.97 -3.41
N GLN A 58 -22.86 4.84 -4.47
CA GLN A 58 -23.38 3.53 -4.90
C GLN A 58 -22.31 2.66 -5.57
N VAL A 59 -21.46 3.23 -6.42
CA VAL A 59 -20.32 2.53 -7.00
C VAL A 59 -19.43 1.99 -5.89
N TYR A 60 -19.13 2.81 -4.88
CA TYR A 60 -18.34 2.39 -3.72
C TYR A 60 -18.94 1.15 -3.05
N LEU A 61 -20.19 1.26 -2.58
CA LEU A 61 -20.86 0.20 -1.82
C LEU A 61 -20.98 -1.10 -2.62
N HIS A 62 -21.42 -1.01 -3.88
CA HIS A 62 -21.63 -2.18 -4.72
C HIS A 62 -20.31 -2.82 -5.18
N THR A 63 -19.27 -2.02 -5.40
CA THR A 63 -17.94 -2.56 -5.73
C THR A 63 -17.36 -3.31 -4.53
N HIS A 64 -17.52 -2.74 -3.33
CA HIS A 64 -17.15 -3.41 -2.08
C HIS A 64 -17.84 -4.75 -1.92
N GLN A 65 -19.17 -4.75 -1.96
CA GLN A 65 -19.99 -5.96 -1.79
C GLN A 65 -19.70 -7.03 -2.83
N ARG A 66 -19.31 -6.63 -4.05
CA ARG A 66 -19.11 -7.57 -5.17
C ARG A 66 -17.70 -8.15 -5.23
N PHE A 67 -16.68 -7.36 -4.90
CA PHE A 67 -15.28 -7.74 -5.15
C PHE A 67 -14.40 -7.74 -3.91
N LEU A 68 -14.74 -6.99 -2.86
CA LEU A 68 -13.87 -6.73 -1.71
C LEU A 68 -14.47 -7.39 -0.46
N ALA A 69 -14.40 -8.72 -0.41
CA ALA A 69 -15.05 -9.52 0.62
C ALA A 69 -14.32 -9.47 1.97
N THR A 70 -12.98 -9.62 1.98
CA THR A 70 -12.21 -9.73 3.24
C THR A 70 -10.89 -9.00 3.14
N TYR A 71 -10.64 -8.11 4.09
CA TYR A 71 -9.36 -7.42 4.17
C TYR A 71 -8.26 -8.37 4.66
N GLN A 72 -7.16 -8.46 3.90
CA GLN A 72 -5.96 -9.22 4.22
C GLN A 72 -4.74 -8.44 3.71
N ASN A 73 -3.84 -8.04 4.60
CA ASN A 73 -2.59 -7.37 4.21
C ASN A 73 -1.79 -8.24 3.23
N GLY A 74 -1.29 -7.66 2.14
CA GLY A 74 -0.50 -8.40 1.16
C GLY A 74 -1.27 -9.42 0.33
N ALA A 75 -2.60 -9.26 0.23
CA ALA A 75 -3.40 -10.14 -0.60
C ALA A 75 -2.88 -10.11 -2.06
N PRO A 76 -2.43 -11.24 -2.63
CA PRO A 76 -2.10 -11.30 -4.05
C PRO A 76 -3.35 -11.12 -4.91
N LEU A 77 -3.17 -10.77 -6.19
CA LEU A 77 -4.30 -10.63 -7.12
C LEU A 77 -5.07 -11.95 -7.31
N SER A 78 -4.37 -13.08 -7.25
CA SER A 78 -5.00 -14.40 -7.24
C SER A 78 -6.02 -14.59 -6.10
N ASP A 79 -5.72 -14.11 -4.90
CA ASP A 79 -6.62 -14.16 -3.73
C ASP A 79 -7.83 -13.24 -3.92
N LEU A 80 -7.63 -12.06 -4.49
CA LEU A 80 -8.70 -11.14 -4.89
C LEU A 80 -9.65 -11.79 -5.91
N TYR A 81 -9.10 -12.42 -6.94
CA TYR A 81 -9.89 -13.03 -8.01
C TYR A 81 -10.65 -14.27 -7.54
N ALA A 82 -10.04 -15.09 -6.68
CA ALA A 82 -10.63 -16.34 -6.22
C ALA A 82 -11.66 -16.14 -5.10
N SER A 83 -11.41 -15.21 -4.18
CA SER A 83 -12.16 -15.12 -2.91
C SER A 83 -12.54 -13.71 -2.48
N GLY A 84 -12.17 -12.68 -3.23
CA GLY A 84 -12.39 -11.28 -2.86
C GLY A 84 -11.55 -10.82 -1.67
N LYS A 85 -10.46 -11.53 -1.36
CA LYS A 85 -9.46 -11.08 -0.39
C LYS A 85 -8.66 -9.92 -0.96
N TYR A 86 -8.54 -8.84 -0.21
CA TYR A 86 -7.92 -7.60 -0.72
C TYR A 86 -7.14 -6.87 0.37
N ASP A 87 -6.20 -6.03 -0.04
CA ASP A 87 -5.52 -5.04 0.79
C ASP A 87 -5.82 -3.61 0.29
N CYS A 88 -5.21 -2.60 0.91
CA CYS A 88 -5.44 -1.20 0.55
C CYS A 88 -5.06 -0.89 -0.92
N VAL A 89 -4.06 -1.57 -1.49
CA VAL A 89 -3.62 -1.36 -2.88
C VAL A 89 -4.57 -2.03 -3.86
N THR A 90 -4.83 -3.32 -3.69
CA THR A 90 -5.71 -4.10 -4.56
C THR A 90 -7.16 -3.60 -4.49
N GLY A 91 -7.65 -3.23 -3.31
CA GLY A 91 -8.96 -2.59 -3.14
C GLY A 91 -9.07 -1.23 -3.82
N SER A 92 -8.03 -0.39 -3.71
CA SER A 92 -7.95 0.88 -4.41
C SER A 92 -7.87 0.70 -5.92
N TRP A 93 -7.22 -0.36 -6.39
CA TRP A 93 -7.14 -0.66 -7.82
C TRP A 93 -8.51 -0.99 -8.39
N VAL A 94 -9.27 -1.88 -7.74
CA VAL A 94 -10.65 -2.21 -8.19
C VAL A 94 -11.54 -0.97 -8.22
N LEU A 95 -11.60 -0.21 -7.13
CA LEU A 95 -12.43 1.01 -7.07
C LEU A 95 -11.98 2.05 -8.08
N GLY A 96 -10.68 2.32 -8.15
CA GLY A 96 -10.11 3.32 -9.06
C GLY A 96 -10.34 2.98 -10.53
N THR A 97 -10.24 1.71 -10.91
CA THR A 97 -10.55 1.27 -12.28
C THR A 97 -12.02 1.50 -12.63
N VAL A 98 -12.95 1.26 -11.69
CA VAL A 98 -14.38 1.55 -11.95
C VAL A 98 -14.61 3.05 -12.10
N TYR A 99 -14.03 3.88 -11.24
CA TYR A 99 -14.20 5.33 -11.32
C TYR A 99 -13.56 5.95 -12.57
N GLU A 100 -12.35 5.54 -12.93
CA GLU A 100 -11.68 6.01 -14.15
C GLU A 100 -12.50 5.65 -15.40
N ALA A 101 -13.08 4.44 -15.44
CA ALA A 101 -13.96 4.02 -16.53
C ALA A 101 -15.32 4.75 -16.60
N LEU A 102 -15.74 5.41 -15.51
CA LEU A 102 -16.91 6.29 -15.45
C LEU A 102 -16.56 7.76 -15.78
N GLY A 103 -15.31 8.02 -16.19
CA GLY A 103 -14.84 9.33 -16.61
C GLY A 103 -14.33 10.21 -15.46
N PHE A 104 -14.23 9.69 -14.24
CA PHE A 104 -13.66 10.44 -13.12
C PHE A 104 -12.14 10.52 -13.22
N LYS A 105 -11.58 11.67 -12.87
CA LYS A 105 -10.13 11.80 -12.66
C LYS A 105 -9.77 11.21 -11.30
N VAL A 106 -8.96 10.15 -11.32
CA VAL A 106 -8.53 9.43 -10.11
C VAL A 106 -7.07 9.74 -9.81
N THR A 107 -6.83 10.25 -8.60
CA THR A 107 -5.50 10.46 -8.02
C THR A 107 -5.28 9.45 -6.90
N VAL A 108 -4.18 8.71 -6.96
CA VAL A 108 -3.74 7.78 -5.91
C VAL A 108 -2.87 8.56 -4.94
N HIS A 109 -3.23 8.58 -3.66
CA HIS A 109 -2.39 9.15 -2.61
C HIS A 109 -1.66 8.04 -1.87
N GLU A 110 -0.34 8.04 -1.94
CA GLU A 110 0.52 7.13 -1.18
C GLU A 110 1.06 7.86 0.07
N LEU A 111 0.90 7.20 1.22
CA LEU A 111 1.51 7.56 2.50
C LEU A 111 2.48 6.48 2.98
N ASN A 112 3.12 6.65 4.14
CA ASN A 112 4.10 5.68 4.63
C ASN A 112 3.48 4.29 4.84
N PHE A 113 2.29 4.27 5.44
CA PHE A 113 1.59 3.05 5.85
C PHE A 113 0.21 2.89 5.20
N HIS A 114 -0.11 3.70 4.19
CA HIS A 114 -1.47 3.75 3.67
C HIS A 114 -1.57 4.21 2.21
N VAL A 115 -2.63 3.79 1.52
CA VAL A 115 -2.98 4.29 0.19
C VAL A 115 -4.49 4.49 0.11
N PHE A 116 -4.92 5.58 -0.52
CA PHE A 116 -6.33 5.88 -0.76
C PHE A 116 -6.49 6.62 -2.09
N LEU A 117 -7.74 6.77 -2.56
CA LEU A 117 -8.02 7.50 -3.78
C LEU A 117 -8.62 8.87 -3.49
N TRP A 118 -8.26 9.82 -4.33
CA TRP A 118 -8.93 11.10 -4.47
C TRP A 118 -9.56 11.18 -5.85
N ILE A 119 -10.81 11.61 -5.88
CA ILE A 119 -11.59 11.71 -7.11
C ILE A 119 -12.06 13.15 -7.28
N ASP A 120 -11.73 13.74 -8.41
CA ASP A 120 -12.26 15.05 -8.81
C ASP A 120 -13.56 14.85 -9.59
N GLY A 121 -14.69 15.23 -8.98
CA GLY A 121 -15.98 15.38 -9.66
C GLY A 121 -16.20 16.80 -10.17
N GLU A 122 -17.28 17.01 -10.92
CA GLU A 122 -17.61 18.32 -11.52
C GLU A 122 -17.85 19.41 -10.47
N ARG A 123 -18.48 19.04 -9.34
CA ARG A 123 -18.91 20.00 -8.31
C ARG A 123 -18.17 19.86 -6.98
N ARG A 124 -17.50 18.74 -6.76
CA ARG A 124 -16.88 18.40 -5.48
C ARG A 124 -15.86 17.29 -5.66
N SER A 125 -14.91 17.24 -4.75
CA SER A 125 -13.97 16.13 -4.65
C SER A 125 -14.44 15.08 -3.65
N TYR A 126 -13.96 13.86 -3.84
CA TYR A 126 -14.25 12.70 -3.01
C TYR A 126 -12.94 12.05 -2.54
N LEU A 127 -12.88 11.66 -1.27
CA LEU A 127 -11.85 10.77 -0.76
C LEU A 127 -12.46 9.38 -0.62
N ILE A 128 -11.81 8.38 -1.21
CA ILE A 128 -12.26 6.98 -1.19
C ILE A 128 -11.24 6.12 -0.44
N GLU A 129 -11.70 5.51 0.64
CA GLU A 129 -10.95 4.54 1.45
C GLU A 129 -11.41 3.12 1.13
N SER A 130 -10.56 2.36 0.47
CA SER A 130 -10.91 0.99 0.08
C SER A 130 -11.02 0.05 1.28
N THR A 131 -10.40 0.36 2.43
CA THR A 131 -10.39 -0.53 3.61
C THR A 131 -11.52 -0.24 4.62
N ALA A 132 -12.45 0.66 4.29
CA ALA A 132 -13.51 1.12 5.20
C ALA A 132 -14.92 0.89 4.64
N PRO A 133 -15.38 -0.38 4.47
CA PRO A 133 -16.52 -0.77 3.63
C PRO A 133 -17.84 0.00 3.86
N ASN A 134 -18.07 0.51 5.06
CA ASN A 134 -19.31 1.23 5.43
C ASN A 134 -19.14 2.75 5.54
N GLU A 135 -17.91 3.26 5.57
CA GLU A 135 -17.63 4.67 5.89
C GLU A 135 -16.54 5.30 5.01
N GLY A 136 -16.06 4.59 3.99
CA GLY A 136 -14.91 4.97 3.18
C GLY A 136 -15.18 5.97 2.05
N VAL A 137 -16.22 6.80 2.16
CA VAL A 137 -16.48 7.88 1.19
C VAL A 137 -16.69 9.19 1.95
N TRP A 138 -15.80 10.15 1.72
CA TRP A 138 -15.92 11.52 2.25
C TRP A 138 -16.04 12.50 1.09
N ILE A 139 -16.82 13.56 1.29
CA ILE A 139 -17.32 14.40 0.21
C ILE A 139 -17.04 15.88 0.50
N GLY A 140 -16.52 16.61 -0.50
CA GLY A 140 -16.34 18.06 -0.46
C GLY A 140 -15.46 18.49 0.72
N LYS A 141 -15.95 19.41 1.56
CA LYS A 141 -15.22 19.89 2.75
C LYS A 141 -14.82 18.74 3.69
N ARG A 142 -15.69 17.73 3.83
CA ARG A 142 -15.41 16.57 4.69
C ARG A 142 -14.27 15.71 4.12
N ALA A 143 -14.16 15.60 2.79
CA ALA A 143 -13.03 14.92 2.14
C ALA A 143 -11.69 15.59 2.47
N HIS A 144 -11.65 16.93 2.39
CA HIS A 144 -10.45 17.70 2.72
C HIS A 144 -10.07 17.60 4.20
N GLN A 145 -11.07 17.66 5.09
CA GLN A 145 -10.84 17.45 6.54
C GLN A 145 -10.26 16.06 6.81
N GLN A 146 -10.81 15.03 6.16
CA GLN A 146 -10.31 13.67 6.29
C GLN A 146 -8.89 13.52 5.74
N LEU A 147 -8.58 14.15 4.60
CA LEU A 147 -7.23 14.16 4.03
C LEU A 147 -6.19 14.70 5.02
N VAL A 148 -6.49 15.85 5.66
CA VAL A 148 -5.62 16.44 6.68
C VAL A 148 -5.44 15.48 7.87
N GLN A 149 -6.53 14.87 8.34
CA GLN A 149 -6.48 13.93 9.46
C GLN A 149 -5.62 12.70 9.15
N ILE A 150 -5.81 12.08 7.98
CA ILE A 150 -5.04 10.89 7.57
C ILE A 150 -3.55 11.25 7.45
N ARG A 151 -3.21 12.37 6.81
CA ARG A 151 -1.81 12.82 6.69
C ARG A 151 -1.16 13.11 8.04
N GLN A 152 -1.90 13.71 8.97
CA GLN A 152 -1.41 13.97 10.32
C GLN A 152 -1.17 12.67 11.09
N GLN A 153 -2.12 11.73 11.02
CA GLN A 153 -2.00 10.41 11.66
C GLN A 153 -0.81 9.62 11.12
N ASP A 154 -0.64 9.57 9.80
CA ASP A 154 0.50 8.90 9.17
C ASP A 154 1.84 9.55 9.55
N SER A 155 1.88 10.89 9.62
CA SER A 155 3.09 11.61 10.07
C SER A 155 3.45 11.32 11.52
N ILE A 156 2.46 11.17 12.41
CA ILE A 156 2.68 10.77 13.81
C ILE A 156 3.17 9.33 13.88
N ALA A 157 2.53 8.41 13.16
CA ALA A 157 2.96 7.00 13.09
C ALA A 157 4.41 6.91 12.59
N TRP A 158 4.75 7.65 11.53
CA TRP A 158 6.10 7.76 11.02
C TRP A 158 7.08 8.29 12.07
N ALA A 159 6.69 9.33 12.81
CA ALA A 159 7.52 9.91 13.86
C ALA A 159 7.81 8.93 15.02
N ILE A 160 6.92 7.97 15.27
CA ILE A 160 7.13 6.91 16.26
C ILE A 160 8.07 5.84 15.69
N VAL A 161 7.83 5.37 14.48
CA VAL A 161 8.63 4.29 13.87
C VAL A 161 10.07 4.72 13.63
N LYS A 162 10.32 5.99 13.25
CA LYS A 162 11.68 6.51 13.05
C LYS A 162 12.49 6.65 14.34
N GLN A 163 11.85 6.62 15.52
CA GLN A 163 12.57 6.69 16.80
C GLN A 163 13.18 5.34 17.19
N ASN A 164 12.74 4.26 16.57
CA ASN A 164 13.34 2.95 16.77
C ASN A 164 14.55 2.80 15.82
N PRO A 165 15.79 2.72 16.35
CA PRO A 165 17.00 2.69 15.54
C PRO A 165 17.06 1.50 14.57
N LEU A 166 16.41 0.38 14.93
CA LEU A 166 16.35 -0.81 14.08
C LEU A 166 15.46 -0.56 12.86
N THR A 167 14.34 0.16 13.00
CA THR A 167 13.40 0.44 11.90
C THR A 167 13.76 1.71 11.12
N ALA A 168 14.41 2.69 11.77
CA ALA A 168 14.84 3.95 11.15
C ALA A 168 15.83 3.76 9.99
N HIS A 169 16.60 2.67 10.00
CA HIS A 169 17.59 2.36 8.97
C HIS A 169 16.96 1.76 7.69
N PHE A 170 15.84 1.05 7.82
CA PHE A 170 15.17 0.37 6.69
C PHE A 170 14.12 1.23 6.00
N LEU A 171 13.63 2.27 6.67
CA LEU A 171 12.58 3.12 6.13
C LEU A 171 13.19 4.33 5.43
N VAL A 172 12.54 4.79 4.36
CA VAL A 172 12.93 6.04 3.69
C VAL A 172 13.01 7.14 4.74
N ALA A 173 14.13 7.85 4.82
CA ALA A 173 14.38 8.90 5.81
C ALA A 173 13.34 10.07 5.80
N THR A 174 12.38 10.04 4.87
CA THR A 174 11.37 11.08 4.66
C THR A 174 9.97 10.51 4.72
N CYS A 175 9.08 11.25 5.39
CA CYS A 175 7.64 10.99 5.36
C CYS A 175 7.13 10.97 3.90
N ILE A 176 6.54 9.85 3.49
CA ILE A 176 5.97 9.67 2.15
C ILE A 176 4.60 10.36 2.09
N GLN A 177 4.43 11.25 1.11
CA GLN A 177 3.16 11.88 0.75
C GLN A 177 3.13 12.11 -0.76
N ASN A 178 3.04 11.03 -1.53
CA ASN A 178 3.07 11.09 -2.98
C ASN A 178 1.67 11.09 -3.58
N GLU A 179 1.55 11.64 -4.78
CA GLU A 179 0.35 11.63 -5.60
C GLU A 179 0.68 11.04 -6.96
N TYR A 180 -0.14 10.10 -7.41
CA TYR A 180 0.06 9.37 -8.66
C TYR A 180 -1.24 9.24 -9.45
N ASN A 181 -1.13 8.85 -10.72
CA ASN A 181 -2.26 8.32 -11.46
C ASN A 181 -2.54 6.85 -11.07
N LEU A 182 -3.64 6.29 -11.58
CA LEU A 182 -4.07 4.93 -11.23
C LEU A 182 -3.03 3.85 -11.57
N SER A 183 -2.25 4.02 -12.64
CA SER A 183 -1.26 3.04 -13.08
C SER A 183 -0.17 2.75 -12.02
N ALA A 184 0.09 3.71 -11.13
CA ALA A 184 1.07 3.55 -10.06
C ALA A 184 0.66 2.49 -9.01
N LEU A 185 -0.63 2.18 -8.86
CA LEU A 185 -1.08 1.12 -7.95
C LEU A 185 -0.49 -0.24 -8.32
N ARG A 186 -0.20 -0.48 -9.60
CA ARG A 186 0.51 -1.69 -10.02
C ARG A 186 1.95 -1.72 -9.50
N GLY A 187 2.63 -0.57 -9.51
CA GLY A 187 3.96 -0.45 -8.91
C GLY A 187 3.93 -0.67 -7.40
N LEU A 188 2.95 -0.07 -6.71
CA LEU A 188 2.75 -0.26 -5.28
C LEU A 188 2.37 -1.70 -4.91
N TYR A 189 1.61 -2.38 -5.78
CA TYR A 189 1.30 -3.80 -5.63
C TYR A 189 2.57 -4.64 -5.61
N TYR A 190 3.41 -4.51 -6.64
CA TYR A 190 4.67 -5.26 -6.70
C TYR A 190 5.61 -4.90 -5.54
N TYR A 191 5.62 -3.64 -5.09
CA TYR A 191 6.36 -3.25 -3.90
C TYR A 191 5.87 -3.98 -2.64
N ASN A 192 4.56 -4.05 -2.40
CA ASN A 192 3.99 -4.79 -1.27
C ASN A 192 4.35 -6.27 -1.37
N GLN A 193 4.20 -6.89 -2.54
CA GLN A 193 4.55 -8.29 -2.75
C GLN A 193 6.05 -8.54 -2.52
N ALA A 194 6.92 -7.59 -2.89
CA ALA A 194 8.36 -7.69 -2.63
C ALA A 194 8.69 -7.67 -1.14
N ILE A 195 7.96 -6.89 -0.32
CA ILE A 195 8.10 -6.93 1.14
C ILE A 195 7.77 -8.33 1.66
N TRP A 196 6.66 -8.92 1.20
CA TRP A 196 6.27 -10.27 1.63
C TRP A 196 7.24 -11.36 1.17
N ALA A 197 7.79 -11.25 -0.05
CA ALA A 197 8.85 -12.13 -0.52
C ALA A 197 10.11 -11.98 0.35
N PHE A 198 10.49 -10.75 0.70
CA PHE A 198 11.62 -10.48 1.57
C PHE A 198 11.44 -11.06 2.97
N ASP A 199 10.26 -10.88 3.58
CA ASP A 199 9.94 -11.43 4.90
C ASP A 199 10.02 -12.97 4.93
N ARG A 200 9.74 -13.61 3.79
CA ARG A 200 9.90 -15.07 3.58
C ARG A 200 11.30 -15.49 3.16
N ARG A 201 12.26 -14.55 3.11
CA ARG A 201 13.66 -14.76 2.68
C ARG A 201 13.80 -15.18 1.21
N GLU A 202 12.79 -14.89 0.39
CA GLU A 202 12.79 -15.12 -1.06
C GLU A 202 13.41 -13.90 -1.78
N TYR A 203 14.70 -13.63 -1.52
CA TYR A 203 15.34 -12.37 -1.92
C TYR A 203 15.37 -12.14 -3.43
N ASP A 204 15.59 -13.18 -4.24
CA ASP A 204 15.56 -13.09 -5.70
C ASP A 204 14.17 -12.70 -6.20
N MET A 205 13.12 -13.26 -5.58
CA MET A 205 11.73 -12.92 -5.89
C MET A 205 11.45 -11.47 -5.49
N ALA A 206 11.89 -11.05 -4.30
CA ALA A 206 11.75 -9.65 -3.86
C ALA A 206 12.43 -8.69 -4.84
N HIS A 207 13.65 -8.99 -5.29
CA HIS A 207 14.37 -8.20 -6.28
C HIS A 207 13.62 -8.15 -7.61
N HIS A 208 13.15 -9.30 -8.12
CA HIS A 208 12.37 -9.38 -9.36
C HIS A 208 11.09 -8.54 -9.28
N LEU A 209 10.32 -8.66 -8.20
CA LEU A 209 9.10 -7.90 -7.97
C LEU A 209 9.38 -6.39 -7.91
N LEU A 210 10.46 -5.96 -7.25
CA LEU A 210 10.84 -4.54 -7.25
C LEU A 210 11.21 -4.04 -8.65
N GLN A 211 11.90 -4.84 -9.47
CA GLN A 211 12.20 -4.46 -10.85
C GLN A 211 10.91 -4.24 -11.65
N GLN A 212 9.95 -5.17 -11.56
CA GLN A 212 8.64 -5.03 -12.20
C GLN A 212 7.89 -3.79 -11.69
N GLY A 213 7.91 -3.57 -10.38
CA GLY A 213 7.26 -2.41 -9.79
C GLY A 213 7.82 -1.06 -10.27
N MET A 214 9.14 -0.98 -10.45
CA MET A 214 9.84 0.23 -10.91
C MET A 214 9.55 0.60 -12.37
N GLU A 215 8.91 -0.28 -13.14
CA GLU A 215 8.36 0.06 -14.47
C GLU A 215 7.11 0.93 -14.37
N TYR A 216 6.31 0.76 -13.31
CA TYR A 216 5.04 1.46 -13.10
C TYR A 216 5.14 2.63 -12.13
N CYS A 217 5.95 2.49 -11.08
CA CYS A 217 6.14 3.52 -10.07
C CYS A 217 7.59 3.55 -9.59
N ARG A 218 8.29 4.67 -9.81
CA ARG A 218 9.68 4.86 -9.36
C ARG A 218 9.75 5.65 -8.07
N SER A 219 9.01 5.19 -7.05
CA SER A 219 8.98 5.83 -5.74
C SER A 219 10.34 5.77 -5.05
N LYS A 220 10.60 6.71 -4.13
CA LYS A 220 11.85 6.73 -3.35
C LYS A 220 12.01 5.44 -2.55
N ARG A 221 10.92 4.90 -1.99
CA ARG A 221 10.95 3.66 -1.21
C ARG A 221 11.34 2.44 -2.03
N MET A 222 10.87 2.33 -3.27
CA MET A 222 11.26 1.21 -4.14
C MET A 222 12.74 1.27 -4.50
N LYS A 223 13.28 2.48 -4.76
CA LYS A 223 14.72 2.67 -4.99
C LYS A 223 15.55 2.31 -3.76
N SER A 224 15.14 2.76 -2.58
CA SER A 224 15.82 2.44 -1.32
C SER A 224 15.80 0.93 -1.04
N PHE A 225 14.65 0.29 -1.24
CA PHE A 225 14.52 -1.15 -1.04
C PHE A 225 15.36 -1.94 -2.04
N MET A 226 15.35 -1.54 -3.31
CA MET A 226 16.21 -2.13 -4.35
C MET A 226 17.69 -1.99 -4.00
N TYR A 227 18.13 -0.80 -3.60
CA TYR A 227 19.51 -0.55 -3.17
C TYR A 227 19.91 -1.47 -2.01
N MET A 228 19.03 -1.67 -1.04
CA MET A 228 19.26 -2.60 0.07
C MET A 228 19.41 -4.04 -0.44
N LEU A 229 18.49 -4.51 -1.29
CA LEU A 229 18.53 -5.85 -1.89
C LEU A 229 19.82 -6.14 -2.66
N THR A 230 20.34 -5.15 -3.39
CA THR A 230 21.52 -5.33 -4.25
C THR A 230 22.85 -5.21 -3.51
N ASN A 231 22.89 -4.44 -2.42
CA ASN A 231 24.16 -4.09 -1.76
C ASN A 231 24.52 -4.98 -0.58
N VAL A 232 23.67 -5.94 -0.22
CA VAL A 232 24.08 -6.89 0.80
C VAL A 232 23.93 -8.35 0.37
N ARG A 233 24.99 -9.12 0.68
CA ARG A 233 25.24 -10.48 0.19
C ARG A 233 24.64 -11.47 1.18
N TRP A 234 23.41 -11.88 0.93
CA TRP A 234 22.58 -12.69 1.83
C TRP A 234 23.12 -14.09 2.11
N GLU A 235 23.93 -14.65 1.20
CA GLU A 235 24.48 -16.00 1.33
C GLU A 235 25.68 -16.10 2.31
N SER A 236 26.16 -14.98 2.87
CA SER A 236 27.42 -14.93 3.63
C SER A 236 27.33 -14.43 5.08
N MET A 237 26.16 -14.44 5.75
CA MET A 237 25.97 -13.60 6.95
C MET A 237 25.78 -14.29 8.33
N PRO A 238 26.84 -14.86 8.94
CA PRO A 238 27.03 -14.89 10.40
C PRO A 238 27.43 -13.53 10.99
N GLU A 239 27.83 -12.60 10.12
CA GLU A 239 28.42 -11.29 10.43
C GLU A 239 27.40 -10.21 10.83
N GLU A 240 26.10 -10.41 10.61
CA GLU A 240 25.04 -9.44 10.96
C GLU A 240 24.93 -9.22 12.47
N LYS A 241 25.23 -10.24 13.28
CA LYS A 241 25.37 -10.08 14.73
C LYS A 241 26.52 -9.11 15.06
N ARG A 242 27.62 -9.18 14.31
CA ARG A 242 28.86 -8.44 14.56
C ARG A 242 28.85 -7.03 13.99
N MET A 243 28.21 -6.83 12.84
CA MET A 243 27.96 -5.51 12.24
C MET A 243 26.89 -4.74 13.00
N ALA A 244 25.80 -5.40 13.43
CA ALA A 244 24.86 -4.79 14.36
C ALA A 244 25.56 -4.39 15.68
N GLU A 245 26.44 -5.25 16.21
CA GLU A 245 27.24 -4.94 17.42
C GLU A 245 28.26 -3.80 17.23
N GLN A 246 28.98 -3.73 16.09
CA GLN A 246 29.91 -2.63 15.80
C GLN A 246 29.18 -1.31 15.54
N PHE A 247 28.04 -1.37 14.87
CA PHE A 247 27.19 -0.22 14.60
C PHE A 247 26.57 0.34 15.88
N VAL A 248 26.06 -0.53 16.77
CA VAL A 248 25.58 -0.13 18.11
C VAL A 248 26.70 0.49 18.95
N ARG A 249 27.93 -0.03 18.86
CA ARG A 249 29.08 0.54 19.59
C ARG A 249 29.47 1.93 19.08
N GLN A 250 29.51 2.14 17.77
CA GLN A 250 29.81 3.45 17.20
C GLN A 250 28.70 4.46 17.55
N TYR A 251 27.44 4.04 17.45
CA TYR A 251 26.28 4.84 17.81
C TYR A 251 26.27 5.27 19.29
N VAL A 252 26.62 4.38 20.23
CA VAL A 252 26.75 4.73 21.66
C VAL A 252 27.94 5.66 21.91
N ALA A 253 29.01 5.56 21.14
CA ALA A 253 30.15 6.48 21.24
C ALA A 253 29.78 7.89 20.76
N ASP A 254 29.02 7.98 19.66
CA ASP A 254 28.56 9.25 19.09
C ASP A 254 27.57 9.95 20.05
N LEU A 255 26.61 9.23 20.63
CA LEU A 255 25.69 9.77 21.64
C LEU A 255 26.41 10.32 22.88
N LYS A 256 27.44 9.62 23.38
CA LYS A 256 28.26 10.08 24.50
C LYS A 256 29.09 11.33 24.15
N SER A 257 29.56 11.43 22.91
CA SER A 257 30.30 12.60 22.43
C SER A 257 29.43 13.87 22.33
N GLU A 258 28.12 13.68 22.17
CA GLU A 258 27.11 14.74 22.13
C GLU A 258 26.46 15.03 23.51
N GLY A 259 26.96 14.41 24.58
CA GLY A 259 26.44 14.61 25.95
C GLY A 259 25.09 13.93 26.23
N LEU A 260 24.65 13.04 25.35
CA LEU A 260 23.40 12.30 25.46
C LEU A 260 23.70 10.89 25.97
N THR A 261 23.31 10.58 27.21
CA THR A 261 23.39 9.21 27.72
C THR A 261 22.14 8.43 27.33
N PRO A 262 22.27 7.32 26.57
CA PRO A 262 21.13 6.42 26.38
C PRO A 262 20.76 5.78 27.73
N GLN A 263 19.48 5.89 28.13
CA GLN A 263 18.90 5.11 29.23
C GLN A 263 18.59 3.68 28.75
#